data_AF-A0A7S2A682-F1
#
_entry.id   AF-A0A7S2A682-F1
#
_cell.length_a   1.000
_cell.length_b   1.000
_cell.length_c   1.000
_cell.angle_alpha   90.00
_cell.angle_beta   90.00
_cell.angle_gamma   90.00
#
_symmetry.space_group_name_H-M   'P 1'
#
loop_
_entity.id
_entity.type
_entity.pdbx_description
1 polymer ?
#
loop_
_entity_poly.entity_id
_entity_poly.type
_entity_poly.pdbx_seq_one_letter_code
_entity_poly.pdbx_strand_id
1 'polypeptide(L)'
;MALSAVSITLGLHPGHSLRVSIHKDVCDPYTISEQATSFGRTTKEGEDRATARDGRFAVMDARRILSLSHIAVAANSALLRIEKFKAKKRNQDGDLKKSFSRGIALETIVCASGTSHVGSALRDYAFQQDANESNKSSTGRSSKRFTLIAIGYDCPGEAEYASFLSNIGLDDGLSKEEMEIYFSRSRDDCELKDIMKAFKITKEEVEMEDSSLEKAVITKIASKFVV
;
A
#
# COMPACT_ATOMS: atom_id res chain seq x y z
N MET A 1 12.62 -18.16 -12.37
CA MET A 1 11.30 -18.41 -11.76
C MET A 1 10.35 -17.35 -12.27
N ALA A 2 9.11 -17.70 -12.61
CA ALA A 2 8.11 -16.73 -13.05
C ALA A 2 7.69 -15.88 -11.85
N LEU A 3 7.65 -14.57 -12.01
CA LEU A 3 7.24 -13.67 -10.95
C LEU A 3 5.73 -13.79 -10.72
N SER A 4 5.31 -14.13 -9.51
CA SER A 4 3.88 -14.18 -9.20
C SER A 4 3.33 -12.81 -8.79
N ALA A 5 2.91 -12.03 -9.79
CA ALA A 5 2.30 -10.73 -9.61
C ALA A 5 1.09 -10.55 -10.51
N VAL A 6 0.06 -9.88 -10.00
CA VAL A 6 -1.11 -9.46 -10.76
C VAL A 6 -0.89 -8.04 -11.26
N SER A 7 -1.25 -7.77 -12.51
CA SER A 7 -1.26 -6.42 -13.08
C SER A 7 -2.68 -5.88 -13.11
N ILE A 8 -2.88 -4.69 -12.55
CA ILE A 8 -4.14 -3.95 -12.53
C ILE A 8 -3.99 -2.73 -13.44
N THR A 9 -4.82 -2.63 -14.47
CA THR A 9 -4.96 -1.40 -15.27
C THR A 9 -5.89 -0.43 -14.53
N LEU A 10 -5.45 0.82 -14.38
CA LEU A 10 -6.20 1.81 -13.60
C LEU A 10 -7.22 2.51 -14.50
N GLY A 11 -8.50 2.16 -14.34
CA GLY A 11 -9.56 2.60 -15.25
C GLY A 11 -9.73 4.12 -15.38
N LEU A 12 -9.46 4.90 -14.32
CA LEU A 12 -9.52 6.37 -14.39
C LEU A 12 -8.25 7.00 -14.98
N HIS A 13 -7.18 6.21 -15.08
CA HIS A 13 -5.87 6.64 -15.57
C HIS A 13 -5.27 5.54 -16.46
N PRO A 14 -5.82 5.31 -17.67
CA PRO A 14 -5.50 4.14 -18.49
C PRO A 14 -4.04 4.07 -18.96
N GLY A 15 -3.28 5.16 -18.86
CA GLY A 15 -1.83 5.19 -19.08
C GLY A 15 -0.99 4.64 -17.92
N HIS A 16 -1.64 4.26 -16.81
CA HIS A 16 -0.99 3.76 -15.61
C HIS A 16 -1.39 2.32 -15.30
N SER A 17 -0.42 1.55 -14.81
CA SER A 17 -0.58 0.16 -14.39
C SER A 17 0.03 -0.06 -13.01
N LEU A 18 -0.59 -0.96 -12.26
CA LEU A 18 -0.15 -1.34 -10.92
C LEU A 18 0.14 -2.84 -10.87
N ARG A 19 1.37 -3.21 -10.52
CA ARG A 19 1.73 -4.58 -10.17
C ARG A 19 1.52 -4.80 -8.68
N VAL A 20 0.93 -5.94 -8.33
CA VAL A 20 0.61 -6.34 -6.96
C VAL A 20 1.05 -7.78 -6.74
N SER A 21 1.76 -8.04 -5.64
CA SER A 21 2.10 -9.39 -5.18
C SER A 21 1.87 -9.52 -3.67
N ILE A 22 1.54 -10.73 -3.21
CA ILE A 22 1.39 -11.06 -1.79
C ILE A 22 2.52 -11.99 -1.39
N HIS A 23 3.14 -11.72 -0.24
CA HIS A 23 4.25 -12.50 0.31
C HIS A 23 3.87 -12.97 1.70
N LYS A 24 3.89 -14.29 1.94
CA LYS A 24 3.53 -14.90 3.23
C LYS A 24 4.78 -15.33 4.00
N ASP A 25 4.58 -15.63 5.27
CA ASP A 25 5.60 -16.22 6.14
C ASP A 25 6.91 -15.42 6.21
N VAL A 26 6.81 -14.10 6.02
CA VAL A 26 7.95 -13.20 6.02
C VAL A 26 8.56 -13.14 7.43
N CYS A 27 9.85 -13.44 7.53
CA CYS A 27 10.56 -13.63 8.80
C CYS A 27 11.56 -12.50 9.15
N ASP A 28 11.90 -11.61 8.22
CA ASP A 28 12.81 -10.47 8.46
C ASP A 28 12.10 -9.12 8.24
N PRO A 29 11.17 -8.74 9.15
CA PRO A 29 10.39 -7.51 9.01
C PRO A 29 11.24 -6.23 9.06
N TYR A 30 12.38 -6.27 9.76
CA TYR A 30 13.24 -5.10 9.97
C TYR A 30 13.88 -4.68 8.66
N THR A 31 14.60 -5.61 8.03
CA THR A 31 15.34 -5.37 6.79
C THR A 31 14.38 -4.95 5.67
N ILE A 32 13.22 -5.61 5.58
CA ILE A 32 12.19 -5.27 4.58
C ILE A 32 11.67 -3.85 4.80
N SER A 33 11.35 -3.46 6.03
CA SER A 33 10.80 -2.13 6.30
C SER A 33 11.85 -1.05 6.01
N GLU A 34 13.08 -1.23 6.46
CA GLU A 34 14.19 -0.32 6.20
C GLU A 34 14.42 -0.15 4.69
N GLN A 35 14.55 -1.26 3.96
CA GLN A 35 14.79 -1.22 2.52
C GLN A 35 13.59 -0.67 1.74
N ALA A 36 12.35 -1.00 2.12
CA ALA A 36 11.15 -0.46 1.48
C ALA A 36 11.04 1.07 1.60
N THR A 37 11.52 1.66 2.70
CA THR A 37 11.49 3.13 2.86
C THR A 37 12.39 3.85 1.85
N SER A 38 13.47 3.20 1.37
CA SER A 38 14.35 3.76 0.34
C SER A 38 13.66 3.95 -1.01
N PHE A 39 12.66 3.11 -1.31
CA PHE A 39 11.90 3.16 -2.57
C PHE A 39 10.69 4.09 -2.52
N GLY A 40 10.19 4.47 -1.34
CA GLY A 40 8.94 5.21 -1.20
C GLY A 40 9.05 6.74 -1.41
N ARG A 41 10.26 7.29 -1.41
CA ARG A 41 10.50 8.74 -1.50
C ARG A 41 10.82 9.16 -2.94
N THR A 42 10.30 10.30 -3.36
CA THR A 42 10.74 10.95 -4.60
C THR A 42 12.08 11.64 -4.34
N THR A 43 13.10 11.35 -5.15
CA THR A 43 14.38 12.05 -5.11
C THR A 43 14.21 13.50 -5.50
N LYS A 44 15.06 14.36 -4.93
CA LYS A 44 15.14 15.75 -5.37
C LYS A 44 15.79 15.80 -6.76
N GLU A 45 15.42 16.79 -7.56
CA GLU A 45 16.11 17.06 -8.83
C GLU A 45 17.62 17.18 -8.58
N GLY A 46 18.41 16.29 -9.20
CA GLY A 46 19.88 16.28 -9.10
C GLY A 46 20.52 15.11 -8.36
N GLU A 47 19.74 14.24 -7.69
CA GLU A 47 20.25 12.97 -7.13
C GLU A 47 20.14 11.83 -8.15
N ASP A 48 21.16 10.95 -8.20
CA ASP A 48 21.26 9.84 -9.16
C ASP A 48 19.96 9.03 -9.23
N ARG A 49 19.24 9.14 -10.35
CA ARG A 49 17.99 8.44 -10.66
C ARG A 49 18.12 6.90 -10.68
N ALA A 50 19.34 6.40 -10.63
CA ALA A 50 19.63 4.97 -10.76
C ALA A 50 19.17 4.15 -9.54
N THR A 51 19.09 4.74 -8.35
CA THR A 51 18.81 4.01 -7.11
C THR A 51 17.50 4.40 -6.42
N ALA A 52 17.05 5.65 -6.55
CA ALA A 52 15.76 6.07 -6.01
C ALA A 52 14.68 6.02 -7.08
N ARG A 53 13.94 4.93 -7.12
CA ARG A 53 12.89 4.67 -8.12
C ARG A 53 11.61 5.49 -7.85
N ASP A 54 11.69 6.82 -7.91
CA ASP A 54 10.60 7.81 -7.99
C ASP A 54 9.38 7.62 -7.06
N GLY A 55 9.52 6.88 -5.94
CA GLY A 55 8.39 6.53 -5.08
C GLY A 55 7.32 5.67 -5.78
N ARG A 56 7.72 4.87 -6.77
CA ARG A 56 6.85 3.95 -7.55
C ARG A 56 6.59 2.61 -6.87
N PHE A 57 7.37 2.28 -5.83
CA PHE A 57 7.23 1.01 -5.11
C PHE A 57 6.94 1.24 -3.63
N ALA A 58 6.16 0.34 -3.04
CA ALA A 58 5.91 0.35 -1.61
C ALA A 58 5.47 -1.04 -1.12
N VAL A 59 5.52 -1.23 0.21
CA VAL A 59 5.08 -2.45 0.89
C VAL A 59 4.07 -2.06 1.96
N MET A 60 2.98 -2.83 2.08
CA MET A 60 1.89 -2.60 3.04
C MET A 60 1.50 -3.89 3.77
N ASP A 61 0.88 -3.75 4.94
CA ASP A 61 0.36 -4.89 5.71
C ASP A 61 -0.85 -5.50 4.99
N ALA A 62 -0.75 -6.78 4.62
CA ALA A 62 -1.79 -7.49 3.88
C ALA A 62 -3.09 -7.67 4.68
N ARG A 63 -3.02 -7.60 6.02
CA ARG A 63 -4.19 -7.71 6.90
C ARG A 63 -5.07 -6.45 6.86
N ARG A 64 -4.51 -5.33 6.39
CA ARG A 64 -5.25 -4.06 6.28
C ARG A 64 -6.05 -3.94 4.98
N ILE A 65 -5.82 -4.86 4.05
CA ILE A 65 -6.35 -4.80 2.69
C ILE A 65 -7.38 -5.91 2.48
N LEU A 66 -8.57 -5.53 2.02
CA LEU A 66 -9.71 -6.43 1.87
C LEU A 66 -9.66 -7.24 0.57
N SER A 67 -9.21 -6.63 -0.52
CA SER A 67 -9.23 -7.23 -1.86
C SER A 67 -8.31 -6.48 -2.82
N LEU A 68 -8.15 -7.00 -4.04
CA LEU A 68 -7.54 -6.26 -5.16
C LEU A 68 -8.36 -5.01 -5.53
N SER A 69 -9.68 -5.04 -5.42
CA SER A 69 -10.56 -3.89 -5.69
C SER A 69 -10.31 -2.74 -4.72
N HIS A 70 -10.07 -3.04 -3.44
CA HIS A 70 -9.63 -2.06 -2.45
C HIS A 70 -8.36 -1.35 -2.93
N ILE A 71 -7.32 -2.11 -3.33
CA ILE A 71 -6.06 -1.55 -3.84
C ILE A 71 -6.31 -0.70 -5.10
N ALA A 72 -7.10 -1.21 -6.05
CA ALA A 72 -7.37 -0.51 -7.30
C ALA A 72 -8.06 0.84 -7.09
N VAL A 73 -9.04 0.92 -6.19
CA VAL A 73 -9.73 2.19 -5.85
C VAL A 73 -8.79 3.15 -5.13
N ALA A 74 -7.96 2.66 -4.20
CA ALA A 74 -6.93 3.46 -3.54
C ALA A 74 -5.90 4.00 -4.55
N ALA A 75 -5.49 3.19 -5.51
CA ALA A 75 -4.52 3.54 -6.54
C ALA A 75 -5.03 4.64 -7.49
N ASN A 76 -6.28 4.52 -7.95
CA ASN A 76 -6.93 5.58 -8.73
C ASN A 76 -7.06 6.87 -7.92
N SER A 77 -7.43 6.76 -6.63
CA SER A 77 -7.54 7.93 -5.74
C SER A 77 -6.18 8.62 -5.53
N ALA A 78 -5.10 7.85 -5.43
CA ALA A 78 -3.75 8.38 -5.28
C ALA A 78 -3.30 9.18 -6.51
N LEU A 79 -3.55 8.68 -7.71
CA LEU A 79 -3.29 9.39 -8.96
C LEU A 79 -4.05 10.70 -9.04
N LEU A 80 -5.36 10.67 -8.78
CA LEU A 80 -6.20 11.86 -8.77
C LEU A 80 -5.66 12.94 -7.81
N ARG A 81 -5.21 12.55 -6.61
CA ARG A 81 -4.63 13.49 -5.63
C ARG A 81 -3.31 14.07 -6.10
N ILE A 82 -2.45 13.26 -6.73
CA ILE A 82 -1.18 13.71 -7.29
C ILE A 82 -1.42 14.71 -8.43
N GLU A 83 -2.38 14.44 -9.30
CA GLU A 83 -2.77 15.35 -10.39
C GLU A 83 -3.33 16.67 -9.85
N LYS A 84 -4.27 16.63 -8.90
CA LYS A 84 -4.79 17.82 -8.20
C LYS A 84 -3.65 18.65 -7.59
N PHE A 85 -2.65 17.99 -6.99
CA PHE A 85 -1.49 18.66 -6.40
C PHE A 85 -0.59 19.30 -7.47
N LYS A 86 -0.29 18.59 -8.55
CA LYS A 86 0.49 19.10 -9.69
C LYS A 86 -0.22 20.30 -10.35
N ALA A 87 -1.54 20.25 -10.52
CA ALA A 87 -2.32 21.35 -11.05
C ALA A 87 -2.28 22.60 -10.14
N LYS A 88 -2.44 22.42 -8.81
CA LYS A 88 -2.32 23.53 -7.85
C LYS A 88 -0.93 24.18 -7.86
N LYS A 89 0.13 23.38 -7.96
CA LYS A 89 1.51 23.89 -8.08
C LYS A 89 1.72 24.74 -9.34
N ARG A 90 1.16 24.34 -10.48
CA ARG A 90 1.26 25.12 -11.73
C ARG A 90 0.56 26.46 -11.65
N ASN A 91 -0.47 26.58 -10.81
CA ASN A 91 -1.24 27.82 -10.64
C ASN A 91 -0.69 28.73 -9.53
N GLN A 92 0.33 28.31 -8.79
CA GLN A 92 0.98 29.11 -7.75
C GLN A 92 2.46 29.30 -8.11
N ASP A 93 2.72 30.31 -8.93
CA ASP A 93 4.08 30.79 -9.21
C ASP A 93 4.67 31.37 -7.91
N GLY A 94 5.67 30.69 -7.37
CA GLY A 94 6.48 31.17 -6.26
C GLY A 94 6.10 30.59 -4.90
N ASP A 95 7.05 29.83 -4.34
CA ASP A 95 7.25 29.61 -2.91
C ASP A 95 6.57 28.43 -2.19
N LEU A 96 5.90 27.51 -2.90
CA LEU A 96 5.60 26.18 -2.34
C LEU A 96 6.77 25.19 -2.48
N LYS A 97 7.90 25.53 -1.86
CA LYS A 97 9.05 24.62 -1.68
C LYS A 97 8.78 23.47 -0.70
N LYS A 98 7.60 23.39 -0.09
CA LYS A 98 7.25 22.31 0.84
C LYS A 98 6.10 21.45 0.33
N SER A 99 6.39 20.14 0.34
CA SER A 99 5.45 19.07 0.68
C SER A 99 4.60 18.45 -0.44
N PHE A 100 5.27 17.78 -1.38
CA PHE A 100 4.83 16.43 -1.77
C PHE A 100 6.07 15.58 -2.03
N SER A 101 6.64 15.01 -0.96
CA SER A 101 7.87 14.21 -0.99
C SER A 101 7.62 12.70 -1.05
N ARG A 102 6.36 12.28 -1.18
CA ARG A 102 5.97 10.88 -1.19
C ARG A 102 5.58 10.51 -2.61
N GLY A 103 6.07 9.37 -3.11
CA GLY A 103 5.63 8.93 -4.43
C GLY A 103 4.25 8.30 -4.42
N ILE A 104 3.84 7.90 -5.62
CA ILE A 104 2.53 7.35 -5.91
C ILE A 104 2.22 6.06 -5.13
N ALA A 105 3.21 5.22 -4.87
CA ALA A 105 2.99 3.98 -4.13
C ALA A 105 2.69 4.26 -2.64
N LEU A 106 3.42 5.18 -2.00
CA LEU A 106 3.09 5.60 -0.63
C LEU A 106 1.75 6.35 -0.58
N GLU A 107 1.43 7.15 -1.60
CA GLU A 107 0.13 7.82 -1.65
C GLU A 107 -1.03 6.83 -1.79
N THR A 108 -0.80 5.70 -2.45
CA THR A 108 -1.77 4.59 -2.52
C THR A 108 -2.03 3.99 -1.15
N ILE A 109 -0.99 3.79 -0.34
CA ILE A 109 -1.14 3.34 1.06
C ILE A 109 -1.97 4.33 1.87
N VAL A 110 -1.73 5.64 1.70
CA VAL A 110 -2.51 6.69 2.37
C VAL A 110 -3.97 6.68 1.94
N CYS A 111 -4.24 6.45 0.65
CA CYS A 111 -5.61 6.36 0.16
C CYS A 111 -6.29 5.08 0.64
N ALA A 112 -5.57 3.95 0.67
CA ALA A 112 -6.06 2.66 1.17
C ALA A 112 -6.40 2.71 2.66
N SER A 113 -5.76 3.58 3.44
CA SER A 113 -6.10 3.72 4.86
C SER A 113 -7.37 4.54 5.12
N GLY A 114 -7.98 5.12 4.08
CA GLY A 114 -9.18 5.94 4.22
C GLY A 114 -9.00 7.17 5.11
N THR A 115 -7.77 7.64 5.36
CA THR A 115 -7.49 8.82 6.20
C THR A 115 -6.68 9.88 5.46
N SER A 116 -6.90 11.15 5.81
CA SER A 116 -6.08 12.26 5.33
C SER A 116 -4.80 12.46 6.17
N HIS A 117 -4.73 11.81 7.33
CA HIS A 117 -3.61 11.95 8.25
C HIS A 117 -2.49 10.96 7.89
N VAL A 118 -1.49 11.45 7.15
CA VAL A 118 -0.40 10.64 6.58
C VAL A 118 0.37 9.83 7.63
N GLY A 119 0.67 10.40 8.81
CA GLY A 119 1.43 9.69 9.85
C GLY A 119 0.73 8.41 10.31
N SER A 120 -0.52 8.53 10.76
CA SER A 120 -1.39 7.39 11.07
C SER A 120 -1.56 6.41 9.91
N ALA A 121 -1.78 6.92 8.69
CA ALA A 121 -1.92 6.05 7.51
C ALA A 121 -0.70 5.14 7.32
N LEU A 122 0.50 5.72 7.33
CA LEU A 122 1.73 4.97 7.12
C LEU A 122 2.06 4.06 8.29
N ARG A 123 1.78 4.48 9.53
CA ARG A 123 1.96 3.63 10.71
C ARG A 123 1.04 2.41 10.67
N ASP A 124 -0.20 2.59 10.28
CA ASP A 124 -1.24 1.55 10.43
C ASP A 124 -1.31 0.65 9.18
N TYR A 125 -0.98 1.17 7.98
CA TYR A 125 -1.10 0.45 6.70
C TYR A 125 0.23 0.19 5.99
N ALA A 126 1.22 1.08 6.08
CA ALA A 126 2.52 0.76 5.50
C ALA A 126 3.18 -0.33 6.34
N PHE A 127 4.01 -1.15 5.72
CA PHE A 127 4.74 -2.14 6.49
C PHE A 127 5.84 -1.46 7.31
N GLN A 128 5.58 -1.34 8.61
CA GLN A 128 6.52 -0.86 9.61
C GLN A 128 6.65 -1.96 10.66
N GLN A 129 7.88 -2.35 11.00
CA GLN A 129 8.06 -3.14 12.20
C GLN A 129 7.73 -2.25 13.40
N ASP A 130 6.86 -2.72 14.30
CA ASP A 130 6.47 -1.99 15.50
C ASP A 130 7.72 -1.60 16.31
N ALA A 131 8.09 -0.32 16.29
CA ALA A 131 9.16 0.22 17.11
C ALA A 131 8.91 0.06 18.63
N ASN A 132 7.70 -0.37 19.02
CA ASN A 132 7.29 -0.64 20.40
C ASN A 132 7.47 -2.10 20.82
N GLU A 133 7.67 -3.06 19.90
CA GLU A 133 7.93 -4.46 20.27
C GLU A 133 9.40 -4.70 20.66
N SER A 134 10.32 -3.80 20.28
CA SER A 134 11.73 -3.88 20.68
C SER A 134 11.95 -3.65 22.20
N ASN A 135 10.97 -3.10 22.92
CA ASN A 135 11.06 -2.81 24.35
C ASN A 135 10.28 -3.80 25.24
N LYS A 136 9.60 -4.82 24.68
CA LYS A 136 8.86 -5.81 25.47
C LYS A 136 9.31 -7.24 25.12
N SER A 137 10.03 -7.83 26.08
CA SER A 137 10.35 -9.26 26.26
C SER A 137 11.59 -9.82 25.55
N SER A 138 12.64 -9.98 26.35
CA SER A 138 13.82 -10.83 26.16
C SER A 138 13.54 -12.32 26.44
N THR A 139 12.32 -12.79 26.19
CA THR A 139 11.91 -14.17 26.48
C THR A 139 11.19 -14.75 25.27
N GLY A 140 11.94 -15.44 24.40
CA GLY A 140 11.42 -16.21 23.28
C GLY A 140 10.94 -15.35 22.11
N ARG A 141 11.83 -15.07 21.15
CA ARG A 141 11.43 -14.57 19.82
C ARG A 141 10.51 -15.62 19.18
N SER A 142 9.19 -15.52 19.38
CA SER A 142 8.27 -16.13 18.43
C SER A 142 8.59 -15.51 17.08
N SER A 143 8.98 -16.31 16.07
CA SER A 143 9.18 -15.78 14.72
C SER A 143 7.80 -15.32 14.21
N LYS A 144 7.42 -14.09 14.53
CA LYS A 144 6.16 -13.50 14.11
C LYS A 144 6.22 -13.45 12.59
N ARG A 145 5.38 -14.25 11.96
CA ARG A 145 5.31 -14.37 10.51
C ARG A 145 4.40 -13.28 9.98
N PHE A 146 4.87 -12.51 8.99
CA PHE A 146 4.10 -11.42 8.42
C PHE A 146 3.58 -11.82 7.03
N THR A 147 2.42 -11.26 6.66
CA THR A 147 1.92 -11.31 5.29
C THR A 147 1.89 -9.90 4.74
N LEU A 148 2.56 -9.69 3.61
CA LEU A 148 2.82 -8.38 3.03
C LEU A 148 2.22 -8.28 1.64
N ILE A 149 1.85 -7.07 1.25
CA ILE A 149 1.51 -6.74 -0.14
C ILE A 149 2.58 -5.78 -0.64
N ALA A 150 3.23 -6.16 -1.73
CA ALA A 150 4.15 -5.29 -2.44
C ALA A 150 3.43 -4.69 -3.66
N ILE A 151 3.61 -3.40 -3.90
CA ILE A 151 3.04 -2.71 -5.07
C ILE A 151 4.12 -2.00 -5.87
N GLY A 152 3.94 -1.94 -7.19
CA GLY A 152 4.84 -1.27 -8.12
C GLY A 152 4.08 -0.60 -9.27
N TYR A 153 4.31 0.68 -9.49
CA TYR A 153 3.69 1.45 -10.57
C TYR A 153 4.53 1.42 -11.84
N ASP A 154 3.85 1.30 -12.99
CA ASP A 154 4.40 1.51 -14.33
C ASP A 154 5.74 0.80 -14.53
N CYS A 155 5.79 -0.46 -14.12
CA CYS A 155 6.97 -1.29 -14.26
C CYS A 155 7.09 -1.71 -15.74
N PRO A 156 8.09 -1.21 -16.49
CA PRO A 156 8.28 -1.47 -17.92
C PRO A 156 8.50 -2.95 -18.24
N GLY A 157 8.86 -3.77 -17.25
CA GLY A 157 8.94 -5.21 -17.38
C GLY A 157 8.90 -5.93 -16.04
N GLU A 158 8.79 -7.26 -16.09
CA GLU A 158 8.85 -8.14 -14.91
C GLU A 158 10.17 -8.00 -14.16
N ALA A 159 11.28 -7.84 -14.88
CA ALA A 159 12.61 -7.76 -14.30
C ALA A 159 12.78 -6.58 -13.32
N GLU A 160 12.17 -5.42 -13.60
CA GLU A 160 12.29 -4.27 -12.69
C GLU A 160 11.56 -4.53 -11.37
N TYR A 161 10.34 -5.09 -11.45
CA TYR A 161 9.55 -5.40 -10.26
C TYR A 161 10.17 -6.57 -9.48
N ALA A 162 10.69 -7.60 -10.16
CA ALA A 162 11.47 -8.67 -9.56
C ALA A 162 12.73 -8.16 -8.85
N SER A 163 13.47 -7.24 -9.46
CA SER A 163 14.63 -6.61 -8.84
C SER A 163 14.25 -5.81 -7.60
N PHE A 164 13.12 -5.10 -7.61
CA PHE A 164 12.62 -4.43 -6.42
C PHE A 164 12.33 -5.44 -5.30
N LEU A 165 11.60 -6.50 -5.61
CA LEU A 165 11.23 -7.55 -4.66
C LEU A 165 12.46 -8.24 -4.06
N SER A 166 13.43 -8.62 -4.88
CA SER A 166 14.67 -9.24 -4.43
C SER A 166 15.52 -8.30 -3.58
N ASN A 167 15.58 -7.00 -3.92
CA ASN A 167 16.28 -6.00 -3.12
C ASN A 167 15.71 -5.85 -1.72
N ILE A 168 14.42 -6.15 -1.53
CA ILE A 168 13.76 -6.12 -0.24
C ILE A 168 13.60 -7.52 0.38
N GLY A 169 14.18 -8.58 -0.21
CA GLY A 169 14.08 -9.95 0.32
C GLY A 169 12.68 -10.58 0.21
N LEU A 170 11.90 -10.21 -0.80
CA LEU A 170 10.56 -10.73 -1.09
C LEU A 170 10.55 -11.56 -2.38
N ASP A 171 11.34 -12.63 -2.44
CA ASP A 171 11.51 -13.43 -3.66
C ASP A 171 10.33 -14.38 -3.94
N ASP A 172 9.61 -14.83 -2.90
CA ASP A 172 8.55 -15.84 -3.00
C ASP A 172 7.14 -15.25 -2.79
N GLY A 173 6.49 -14.89 -3.90
CA GLY A 173 5.12 -14.40 -3.93
C GLY A 173 4.08 -15.51 -4.16
N LEU A 174 2.88 -15.33 -3.63
CA LEU A 174 1.71 -16.19 -3.88
C LEU A 174 1.32 -16.19 -5.36
N SER A 175 0.94 -17.36 -5.89
CA SER A 175 0.27 -17.52 -7.18
C SER A 175 -0.98 -16.62 -7.28
N LYS A 176 -1.49 -16.39 -8.50
CA LYS A 176 -2.75 -15.66 -8.67
C LYS A 176 -3.91 -16.35 -7.94
N GLU A 177 -3.99 -17.67 -8.05
CA GLU A 177 -5.00 -18.50 -7.39
C GLU A 177 -4.84 -18.45 -5.87
N GLU A 178 -3.60 -18.51 -5.37
CA GLU A 178 -3.31 -18.38 -3.93
C GLU A 178 -3.64 -16.99 -3.38
N MET A 179 -3.49 -15.94 -4.20
CA MET A 179 -3.87 -14.57 -3.87
C MET A 179 -5.40 -14.44 -3.77
N GLU A 180 -6.15 -15.05 -4.70
CA GLU A 180 -7.61 -15.11 -4.65
C GLU A 180 -8.08 -15.84 -3.38
N ILE A 181 -7.49 -17.01 -3.08
CA ILE A 181 -7.75 -17.75 -1.84
C ILE A 181 -7.44 -16.89 -0.61
N TYR A 182 -6.32 -16.16 -0.62
CA TYR A 182 -5.97 -15.28 0.48
C TYR A 182 -7.02 -14.19 0.70
N PHE A 183 -7.49 -13.51 -0.35
CA PHE A 183 -8.49 -12.45 -0.18
C PHE A 183 -9.88 -12.98 0.21
N SER A 184 -10.23 -14.20 -0.20
CA SER A 184 -11.49 -14.87 0.18
C SER A 184 -11.46 -15.55 1.54
N ARG A 185 -10.31 -15.56 2.25
CA ARG A 185 -10.18 -16.18 3.57
C ARG A 185 -11.11 -15.52 4.60
N SER A 186 -11.49 -16.29 5.61
CA SER A 186 -12.10 -15.72 6.82
C SER A 186 -11.08 -14.87 7.56
N ARG A 187 -11.48 -13.66 7.94
CA ARG A 187 -10.64 -12.71 8.71
C ARG A 187 -10.97 -12.82 10.18
N ASP A 188 -9.95 -12.66 11.02
CA ASP A 188 -10.15 -12.72 12.47
C ASP A 188 -10.80 -11.45 13.02
N ASP A 189 -11.39 -11.56 14.21
CA ASP A 189 -12.10 -10.45 14.87
C ASP A 189 -11.22 -9.23 15.12
N CYS A 190 -9.92 -9.43 15.36
CA CYS A 190 -8.98 -8.34 15.58
C CYS A 190 -8.78 -7.55 14.29
N GLU A 191 -8.53 -8.24 13.17
CA GLU A 191 -8.41 -7.68 11.83
C GLU A 191 -9.66 -6.90 11.43
N LEU A 192 -10.85 -7.48 11.64
CA LEU A 192 -12.12 -6.83 11.33
C LEU A 192 -12.34 -5.56 12.16
N LYS A 193 -12.15 -5.62 13.49
CA LYS A 193 -12.29 -4.46 14.38
C LYS A 193 -11.36 -3.32 13.99
N ASP A 194 -10.14 -3.67 13.63
CA ASP A 194 -9.10 -2.75 13.21
C ASP A 194 -9.47 -2.02 11.91
N ILE A 195 -9.95 -2.74 10.90
CA ILE A 195 -10.43 -2.16 9.63
C ILE A 195 -11.66 -1.28 9.90
N MET A 196 -12.66 -1.79 10.61
CA MET A 196 -13.87 -1.04 10.94
C MET A 196 -13.55 0.27 11.69
N LYS A 197 -12.63 0.22 12.65
CA LYS A 197 -12.16 1.40 13.39
C LYS A 197 -11.46 2.40 12.47
N ALA A 198 -10.58 1.95 11.57
CA ALA A 198 -9.87 2.83 10.64
C ALA A 198 -10.82 3.61 9.74
N PHE A 199 -11.88 2.96 9.25
CA PHE A 199 -12.88 3.55 8.35
C PHE A 199 -14.11 4.14 9.05
N LYS A 200 -14.18 4.05 10.38
CA LYS A 200 -15.35 4.43 11.18
C LYS A 200 -16.64 3.78 10.67
N ILE A 201 -16.54 2.49 10.33
CA ILE A 201 -17.66 1.66 9.89
C ILE A 201 -18.26 1.01 11.13
N THR A 202 -19.57 1.14 11.30
CA THR A 202 -20.27 0.48 12.41
C THR A 202 -20.66 -0.94 12.03
N LYS A 203 -20.99 -1.77 13.03
CA LYS A 203 -21.41 -3.15 12.78
C LYS A 203 -22.71 -3.19 12.00
N GLU A 204 -23.62 -2.28 12.31
CA GLU A 204 -24.90 -2.11 11.62
C GLU A 204 -24.69 -1.80 10.13
N GLU A 205 -23.69 -0.96 9.77
CA GLU A 205 -23.37 -0.65 8.37
C GLU A 205 -22.93 -1.89 7.57
N VAL A 206 -22.32 -2.89 8.24
CA VAL A 206 -21.87 -4.16 7.62
C VAL A 206 -22.97 -5.21 7.60
N GLU A 207 -23.95 -5.12 8.50
CA GLU A 207 -25.06 -6.09 8.62
C GLU A 207 -26.26 -5.77 7.73
N MET A 208 -26.28 -4.62 7.04
CA MET A 208 -27.33 -4.30 6.06
C MET A 208 -27.27 -5.26 4.86
N GLU A 209 -28.43 -5.73 4.38
CA GLU A 209 -28.56 -6.79 3.36
C GLU A 209 -27.75 -6.56 2.07
N ASP A 210 -27.46 -5.29 1.70
CA ASP A 210 -26.73 -4.93 0.48
C ASP A 210 -25.27 -4.45 0.71
N SER A 211 -24.84 -4.33 1.97
CA SER A 211 -23.56 -3.73 2.35
C SER A 211 -22.59 -4.79 2.86
N SER A 212 -21.47 -4.97 2.18
CA SER A 212 -20.34 -5.71 2.72
C SER A 212 -19.31 -4.76 3.31
N LEU A 213 -18.49 -5.23 4.26
CA LEU A 213 -17.37 -4.45 4.78
C LEU A 213 -16.48 -3.92 3.65
N GLU A 214 -16.25 -4.72 2.61
CA GLU A 214 -15.49 -4.32 1.42
C GLU A 214 -16.17 -3.16 0.67
N LYS A 215 -17.47 -3.26 0.38
CA LYS A 215 -18.23 -2.18 -0.28
C LYS A 215 -18.21 -0.90 0.54
N ALA A 216 -18.39 -1.00 1.85
CA ALA A 216 -18.33 0.14 2.77
C ALA A 216 -16.94 0.81 2.71
N VAL A 217 -15.87 0.04 2.83
CA VAL A 217 -14.49 0.53 2.71
C VAL A 217 -14.23 1.21 1.37
N ILE A 218 -14.58 0.55 0.26
CA ILE A 218 -14.41 1.11 -1.10
C ILE A 218 -15.16 2.45 -1.22
N THR A 219 -16.38 2.52 -0.70
CA THR A 219 -17.20 3.74 -0.72
C THR A 219 -16.55 4.87 0.10
N LYS A 220 -15.99 4.57 1.28
CA LYS A 220 -15.28 5.58 2.10
C LYS A 220 -14.01 6.08 1.39
N ILE A 221 -13.23 5.22 0.73
CA ILE A 221 -12.06 5.64 -0.05
C ILE A 221 -12.48 6.55 -1.20
N ALA A 222 -13.45 6.10 -2.02
CA ALA A 222 -13.91 6.84 -3.19
C ALA A 222 -14.48 8.21 -2.82
N SER A 223 -15.31 8.29 -1.78
CA SER A 223 -15.93 9.56 -1.35
C SER A 223 -14.94 10.57 -0.74
N LYS A 224 -13.88 10.08 -0.08
CA LYS A 224 -12.98 10.96 0.68
C LYS A 224 -12.05 11.82 -0.17
N PHE A 225 -11.67 11.34 -1.35
CA PHE A 225 -10.62 11.97 -2.17
C PHE A 225 -11.13 12.57 -3.48
N VAL A 226 -12.42 12.38 -3.78
CA VAL A 226 -13.08 12.97 -4.96
C VAL A 226 -13.41 14.44 -4.74
N VAL A 227 -13.73 14.86 -3.51
CA VAL A 227 -14.03 16.27 -3.15
C VAL A 227 -12.77 17.16 -3.19
#